data_AF-A0A2M7SQE9-F1
#
_entry.id   AF-A0A2M7SQE9-F1
#
_cell.length_a   1.000
_cell.length_b   1.000
_cell.length_c   1.000
_cell.angle_alpha   90.00
_cell.angle_beta   90.00
_cell.angle_gamma   90.00
#
_symmetry.space_group_name_H-M   'P 1'
#
loop_
_entity.id
_entity.type
_entity.pdbx_description
1 polymer ?
#
loop_
_entity_poly.entity_id
_entity_poly.type
_entity_poly.pdbx_seq_one_letter_code
_entity_poly.pdbx_strand_id
1 'polypeptide(L)'
;MKVPISWLKDFVEITIPIEELARRLTLAGLEVEAIQYVGLPLPAGKVEGHTSDNLVLEINTSGIEWAADKIVVASVSEVMPHPNADRLVLCKLYDGEQEHIILTGAPNLFPYKGIGRLEKPLKVAYAREGAQIYDGHQPG
;
A
#
# COMPACT_ATOMS: atom_id res chain seq x y z
N MET A 1 -17.23 -1.58 -9.91
CA MET A 1 -16.20 -2.66 -10.02
C MET A 1 -14.83 -2.01 -9.95
N LYS A 2 -13.85 -2.60 -9.25
CA LYS A 2 -12.46 -2.10 -9.22
C LYS A 2 -11.58 -2.95 -10.13
N VAL A 3 -10.69 -2.32 -10.89
CA VAL A 3 -9.72 -2.99 -11.76
C VAL A 3 -8.33 -2.35 -11.62
N PRO A 4 -7.25 -3.12 -11.40
CA PRO A 4 -5.91 -2.57 -11.41
C PRO A 4 -5.49 -2.14 -12.82
N ILE A 5 -5.01 -0.91 -12.96
CA ILE A 5 -4.52 -0.39 -14.25
C ILE A 5 -3.32 -1.21 -14.76
N SER A 6 -2.44 -1.68 -13.87
CA SER A 6 -1.31 -2.53 -14.26
C SER A 6 -1.77 -3.81 -14.94
N TRP A 7 -2.80 -4.47 -14.38
CA TRP A 7 -3.38 -5.68 -14.96
C TRP A 7 -4.07 -5.39 -16.30
N LEU A 8 -4.82 -4.28 -16.41
CA LEU A 8 -5.50 -3.93 -17.67
C LEU A 8 -4.50 -3.66 -18.81
N LYS A 9 -3.33 -3.08 -18.48
CA LYS A 9 -2.24 -2.84 -19.44
C LYS A 9 -1.63 -4.11 -20.03
N ASP A 10 -1.80 -5.26 -19.37
CA ASP A 10 -1.36 -6.55 -19.92
C ASP A 10 -2.22 -7.02 -21.11
N PHE A 11 -3.45 -6.48 -21.25
CA PHE A 11 -4.40 -6.89 -22.28
C PHE A 11 -4.63 -5.82 -23.35
N VAL A 12 -4.48 -4.55 -23.00
CA VAL A 12 -4.74 -3.42 -23.90
C VAL A 12 -3.66 -2.36 -23.74
N GLU A 13 -3.16 -1.85 -24.86
CA GLU A 13 -2.21 -0.75 -24.86
C GLU A 13 -2.88 0.55 -24.41
N ILE A 14 -2.40 1.13 -23.31
CA ILE A 14 -2.89 2.40 -22.74
C ILE A 14 -1.75 3.41 -22.75
N THR A 15 -1.79 4.33 -23.72
CA THR A 15 -0.80 5.39 -23.92
C THR A 15 -1.25 6.76 -23.43
N ILE A 16 -2.52 6.88 -23.04
CA ILE A 16 -3.14 8.13 -22.55
C ILE A 16 -3.05 8.23 -21.02
N PRO A 17 -3.13 9.46 -20.45
CA PRO A 17 -3.29 9.64 -19.00
C PRO A 17 -4.51 8.90 -18.44
N ILE A 18 -4.44 8.50 -17.16
CA ILE A 18 -5.48 7.67 -16.52
C ILE A 18 -6.80 8.43 -16.40
N GLU A 19 -6.74 9.74 -16.21
CA GLU A 19 -7.88 10.66 -16.16
C GLU A 19 -8.61 10.68 -17.51
N GLU A 20 -7.86 10.74 -18.62
CA GLU A 20 -8.42 10.70 -19.96
C GLU A 20 -9.00 9.33 -20.31
N LEU A 21 -8.36 8.25 -19.84
CA LEU A 21 -8.92 6.90 -19.95
C LEU A 21 -10.27 6.81 -19.22
N ALA A 22 -10.33 7.29 -17.98
CA ALA A 22 -11.54 7.26 -17.17
C ALA A 22 -12.68 8.07 -17.83
N ARG A 23 -12.37 9.25 -18.38
CA ARG A 23 -13.33 10.05 -19.15
C ARG A 23 -13.89 9.28 -20.35
N ARG A 24 -13.02 8.63 -21.15
CA ARG A 24 -13.45 7.85 -22.33
C ARG A 24 -14.30 6.66 -21.95
N LEU A 25 -13.98 5.97 -20.85
CA LEU A 25 -14.79 4.89 -20.31
C LEU A 25 -16.19 5.41 -19.95
N THR A 26 -16.28 6.51 -19.20
CA THR A 26 -17.57 7.12 -18.82
C THR A 26 -18.41 7.51 -20.04
N LEU A 27 -17.80 8.14 -21.06
CA LEU A 27 -18.50 8.49 -22.30
C LEU A 27 -18.93 7.27 -23.13
N ALA A 28 -18.21 6.16 -23.02
CA ALA A 28 -18.58 4.88 -23.64
C ALA A 28 -19.66 4.12 -22.85
N GLY A 29 -20.20 4.69 -21.77
CA GLY A 29 -21.22 4.08 -20.92
C GLY A 29 -20.68 3.25 -19.76
N LEU A 30 -19.36 3.25 -19.54
CA LEU A 30 -18.67 2.60 -18.43
C LEU A 30 -18.26 3.66 -17.41
N GLU A 31 -19.20 4.10 -16.58
CA GLU A 31 -18.97 5.16 -15.61
C GLU A 31 -17.84 4.84 -14.63
N VAL A 32 -16.87 5.75 -14.54
CA VAL A 32 -15.77 5.68 -13.57
C VAL A 32 -16.06 6.59 -12.39
N GLU A 33 -16.35 5.98 -11.25
CA GLU A 33 -16.66 6.68 -9.99
C GLU A 33 -15.42 7.32 -9.37
N ALA A 34 -14.28 6.62 -9.36
CA ALA A 34 -13.08 7.09 -8.68
C ALA A 34 -11.79 6.48 -9.26
N ILE A 35 -10.68 7.20 -9.09
CA ILE A 35 -9.32 6.74 -9.33
C ILE A 35 -8.59 6.62 -7.99
N GLN A 36 -8.10 5.42 -7.68
CA GLN A 36 -7.38 5.14 -6.43
C GLN A 36 -5.89 4.90 -6.73
N TYR A 37 -5.04 5.80 -6.26
CA TYR A 37 -3.59 5.69 -6.31
C TYR A 37 -3.09 4.86 -5.12
N VAL A 38 -2.40 3.76 -5.38
CA VAL A 38 -1.91 2.83 -4.35
C VAL A 38 -0.38 2.91 -4.31
N GLY A 39 0.17 3.60 -3.31
CA GLY A 39 1.62 3.77 -3.14
C GLY A 39 2.27 4.67 -4.20
N LEU A 40 1.49 5.34 -5.03
CA LEU A 40 1.97 6.26 -6.06
C LEU A 40 1.75 7.72 -5.60
N PRO A 41 2.61 8.65 -6.04
CA PRO A 41 2.37 10.08 -5.83
C PRO A 41 1.04 10.46 -6.47
N LEU A 42 0.26 11.27 -5.74
CA LEU A 42 -0.93 11.90 -6.33
C LEU A 42 -0.49 12.88 -7.41
N PRO A 43 -1.20 12.96 -8.56
CA PRO A 43 -0.88 13.91 -9.60
C PRO A 43 -0.92 15.34 -9.05
N ALA A 44 0.14 16.12 -9.32
CA ALA A 44 0.25 17.50 -8.87
C ALA A 44 -0.74 18.37 -9.64
N GLY A 45 -1.80 18.80 -8.96
CA GLY A 45 -2.83 19.68 -9.50
C GLY A 45 -3.98 18.92 -10.16
N LYS A 46 -5.18 19.52 -10.11
CA LYS A 46 -6.27 19.17 -11.01
C LYS A 46 -5.67 19.15 -12.41
N VAL A 47 -5.60 17.98 -13.04
CA VAL A 47 -5.09 17.88 -14.41
C VAL A 47 -6.10 18.62 -15.29
N GLU A 48 -5.85 19.90 -15.55
CA GLU A 48 -6.56 20.68 -16.55
C GLU A 48 -6.19 20.07 -17.91
N GLY A 49 -6.94 19.04 -18.30
CA GLY A 49 -6.89 18.51 -19.64
C GLY A 49 -7.36 19.60 -20.60
N HIS A 50 -6.42 20.28 -21.24
CA HIS A 50 -6.71 21.14 -22.38
C HIS A 50 -7.24 20.27 -23.54
N THR A 51 -8.55 20.12 -23.60
CA THR A 51 -9.28 19.85 -24.83
C THR A 51 -10.33 20.92 -25.01
N SER A 52 -10.55 21.33 -26.26
CA SER A 52 -11.35 22.46 -26.72
C SER A 52 -12.87 22.34 -26.50
N ASP A 53 -13.31 21.61 -25.48
CA ASP A 53 -14.70 21.59 -25.03
C ASP A 53 -14.72 21.64 -23.49
N ASN A 54 -15.40 22.66 -22.96
CA ASN A 54 -15.47 23.04 -21.54
C ASN A 54 -16.22 22.03 -20.65
N LEU A 55 -15.76 20.79 -20.57
CA LEU A 55 -16.32 19.79 -19.65
C LEU A 55 -15.21 19.02 -18.92
N VAL A 56 -14.62 19.66 -17.91
CA VAL A 56 -13.74 18.98 -16.96
C VAL A 56 -14.63 18.14 -16.03
N LEU A 57 -14.63 16.82 -16.23
CA LEU A 57 -15.19 15.89 -15.26
C LEU A 57 -14.24 15.84 -14.05
N GLU A 58 -14.69 16.35 -12.90
CA GLU A 58 -13.99 16.15 -11.63
C GLU A 58 -14.18 14.70 -11.20
N ILE A 59 -13.18 13.84 -11.46
CA ILE A 59 -13.18 12.45 -11.01
C ILE A 59 -12.61 12.39 -9.60
N ASN A 60 -13.32 11.72 -8.69
CA ASN A 60 -12.86 11.53 -7.32
C ASN A 60 -11.53 10.78 -7.32
N THR A 61 -10.47 11.44 -6.84
CA THR A 61 -9.12 10.89 -6.81
C THR A 61 -8.65 10.79 -5.38
N SER A 62 -8.22 9.60 -4.97
CA SER A 62 -7.73 9.33 -3.62
C SER A 62 -6.48 8.47 -3.65
N GLY A 63 -5.71 8.49 -2.58
CA GLY A 63 -4.49 7.69 -2.46
C GLY A 63 -3.52 8.25 -1.43
N ILE A 64 -2.58 7.39 -1.03
CA ILE A 64 -1.46 7.76 -0.18
C ILE A 64 -0.20 7.25 -0.88
N GLU A 65 0.74 8.16 -1.09
CA GLU A 65 2.09 7.82 -1.54
C GLU A 65 2.84 7.15 -0.39
N TRP A 66 3.52 6.04 -0.68
CA TRP A 66 4.41 5.42 0.30
C TRP A 66 5.85 5.93 0.14
N ALA A 67 6.53 6.16 1.25
CA ALA A 67 7.97 6.43 1.23
C ALA A 67 8.71 5.11 0.96
N ALA A 68 9.19 4.91 -0.28
CA ALA A 68 9.81 3.66 -0.73
C ALA A 68 11.09 3.28 0.05
N ASP A 69 11.77 4.26 0.64
CA ASP A 69 12.93 4.09 1.51
C ASP A 69 12.56 3.66 2.94
N LYS A 70 11.28 3.81 3.33
CA LYS A 70 10.79 3.54 4.69
C LYS A 70 9.82 2.37 4.76
N ILE A 71 9.05 2.09 3.72
CA ILE A 71 8.18 0.91 3.64
C ILE A 71 8.94 -0.17 2.85
N VAL A 72 9.54 -1.11 3.58
CA VAL A 72 10.46 -2.10 3.02
C VAL A 72 9.99 -3.52 3.30
N VAL A 73 10.48 -4.48 2.52
CA VAL A 73 10.31 -5.90 2.83
C VAL A 73 11.35 -6.31 3.85
N ALA A 74 10.89 -6.84 4.98
CA ALA A 74 11.76 -7.36 6.02
C ALA A 74 11.53 -8.86 6.24
N SER A 75 12.48 -9.51 6.92
CA SER A 75 12.36 -10.91 7.34
C SER A 75 12.41 -11.08 8.84
N VAL A 76 11.36 -11.70 9.40
CA VAL A 76 11.31 -12.11 10.80
C VAL A 76 12.00 -13.47 10.95
N SER A 77 13.08 -13.51 11.73
CA SER A 77 13.84 -14.74 11.99
C SER A 77 13.40 -15.47 13.26
N GLU A 78 12.76 -14.77 14.20
CA GLU A 78 12.37 -15.32 15.50
C GLU A 78 11.22 -14.49 16.11
N VAL A 79 10.32 -15.17 16.83
CA VAL A 79 9.21 -14.55 17.56
C VAL A 79 9.29 -14.95 19.03
N MET A 80 9.53 -13.98 19.89
CA MET A 80 9.70 -14.15 21.33
C MET A 80 8.47 -13.63 22.10
N PRO A 81 8.15 -14.20 23.27
CA PRO A 81 7.10 -13.65 24.13
C PRO A 81 7.50 -12.28 24.69
N HIS A 82 6.53 -11.37 24.82
CA HIS A 82 6.74 -10.15 25.59
C HIS A 82 6.71 -10.47 27.10
N PRO A 83 7.64 -9.96 27.93
CA PRO A 83 7.77 -10.34 29.34
C PRO A 83 6.53 -9.99 30.19
N ASN A 84 5.83 -8.92 29.81
CA ASN A 84 4.74 -8.35 30.62
C ASN A 84 3.39 -8.27 29.88
N ALA A 85 3.23 -8.94 28.72
CA ALA A 85 1.99 -8.84 27.94
C ALA A 85 1.73 -10.09 27.07
N ASP A 86 0.64 -10.79 27.33
CA ASP A 86 0.32 -12.03 26.61
C ASP A 86 -0.12 -11.83 25.16
N ARG A 87 -0.65 -10.63 24.86
CA ARG A 87 -1.16 -10.23 23.54
C ARG A 87 -0.11 -9.55 22.66
N LEU A 88 1.13 -9.46 23.12
CA LEU A 88 2.22 -8.85 22.37
C LEU A 88 3.38 -9.85 22.23
N VAL A 89 4.11 -9.71 21.13
CA VAL A 89 5.32 -10.48 20.85
C VAL A 89 6.45 -9.55 20.43
N LEU A 90 7.69 -10.02 20.63
CA LEU A 90 8.90 -9.37 20.19
C LEU A 90 9.45 -10.16 18.99
N CYS A 91 9.52 -9.53 17.84
CA CYS A 91 10.03 -10.13 16.61
C CYS A 91 11.46 -9.67 16.34
N LYS A 92 12.38 -10.62 16.20
CA LYS A 92 13.70 -10.35 15.64
C LYS A 92 13.57 -10.27 14.12
N LEU A 93 13.80 -9.09 13.56
CA LEU A 93 13.52 -8.74 12.17
C LEU A 93 14.77 -8.16 11.51
N TYR A 94 15.08 -8.57 10.28
CA TYR A 94 16.11 -7.95 9.44
C TYR A 94 15.45 -7.19 8.30
N ASP A 95 15.75 -5.90 8.17
CA ASP A 95 15.09 -5.00 7.21
C ASP A 95 15.82 -4.85 5.87
N GLY A 96 16.91 -5.58 5.67
CA GLY A 96 17.79 -5.44 4.51
C GLY A 96 19.12 -4.75 4.84
N GLU A 97 19.17 -3.98 5.94
CA GLU A 97 20.36 -3.25 6.39
C GLU A 97 20.81 -3.69 7.79
N GLN A 98 19.88 -3.82 8.73
CA GLN A 98 20.20 -4.15 10.12
C GLN A 98 19.12 -5.01 10.80
N GLU A 99 19.51 -5.63 11.90
CA GLU A 99 18.59 -6.38 12.76
C GLU A 99 17.90 -5.45 13.77
N HIS A 100 16.60 -5.64 13.94
CA HIS A 100 15.72 -4.90 14.84
C HIS A 100 14.96 -5.87 15.75
N ILE A 101 14.61 -5.39 16.94
CA ILE A 101 13.62 -6.06 17.81
C ILE A 101 12.34 -5.22 17.79
N ILE A 102 11.28 -5.77 17.18
CA ILE A 102 10.02 -5.07 16.96
C ILE A 102 8.91 -5.64 17.84
N LEU A 103 8.17 -4.76 18.50
CA LEU A 103 6.97 -5.11 19.24
C LEU A 103 5.76 -5.14 18.29
N THR A 104 4.97 -6.22 18.31
CA THR A 104 3.72 -6.30 17.54
C THR A 104 2.68 -7.16 18.25
N GLY A 105 1.40 -6.87 18.00
CA GLY A 105 0.26 -7.65 18.48
C GLY A 105 -0.40 -8.52 17.41
N ALA A 106 0.24 -8.70 16.25
CA ALA A 106 -0.36 -9.39 15.11
C ALA A 106 -0.65 -10.88 15.45
N PRO A 107 -1.92 -11.33 15.48
CA PRO A 107 -2.28 -12.67 15.97
C PRO A 107 -1.70 -13.81 15.13
N ASN A 108 -1.45 -13.57 13.84
CA ASN A 108 -0.83 -14.54 12.93
C ASN A 108 0.63 -14.88 13.30
N LEU A 109 1.26 -14.12 14.19
CA LEU A 109 2.60 -14.40 14.69
C LEU A 109 2.61 -15.28 15.95
N PHE A 110 1.48 -15.41 16.64
CA PHE A 110 1.40 -16.16 17.91
C PHE A 110 1.74 -17.65 17.79
N PRO A 111 1.43 -18.37 16.69
CA PRO A 111 1.86 -19.75 16.51
C PRO A 111 3.39 -19.96 16.53
N TYR A 112 4.16 -18.90 16.28
CA TYR A 112 5.62 -18.92 16.27
C TYR A 112 6.25 -18.49 17.60
N LYS A 113 5.44 -18.07 18.57
CA LYS A 113 5.91 -17.50 19.84
C LYS A 113 6.70 -18.53 20.65
N GLY A 114 7.98 -18.26 20.90
CA GLY A 114 8.84 -19.06 21.77
C GLY A 114 9.38 -20.35 21.15
N ILE A 115 9.19 -20.58 19.85
CA ILE A 115 9.73 -21.77 19.17
C ILE A 115 11.23 -21.65 18.83
N GLY A 116 11.82 -20.47 19.10
CA GLY A 116 13.19 -20.10 18.74
C GLY A 116 13.29 -19.61 17.29
N ARG A 117 14.49 -19.75 16.71
CA ARG A 117 14.76 -19.32 15.34
C ARG A 117 13.94 -20.13 14.34
N LEU A 118 13.24 -19.42 13.45
CA LEU A 118 12.44 -20.02 12.38
C LEU A 118 13.35 -20.65 11.32
N GLU A 119 13.01 -21.87 10.89
CA GLU A 119 13.67 -22.53 9.76
C GLU A 119 13.53 -21.70 8.47
N LYS A 120 12.33 -21.15 8.25
CA LYS A 120 12.03 -20.24 7.14
C LYS A 120 11.60 -18.89 7.70
N PRO A 121 12.39 -17.83 7.50
CA PRO A 121 12.01 -16.49 7.93
C PRO A 121 10.73 -16.01 7.27
N LEU A 122 9.86 -15.35 8.03
CA LEU A 122 8.61 -14.79 7.51
C LEU A 122 8.91 -13.45 6.83
N LYS A 123 8.44 -13.27 5.60
CA LYS A 123 8.52 -11.97 4.90
C LYS A 123 7.34 -11.11 5.30
N VAL A 124 7.63 -9.86 5.69
CA VAL A 124 6.63 -8.90 6.13
C VAL A 124 6.89 -7.53 5.50
N ALA A 125 5.85 -6.72 5.33
CA ALA A 125 6.01 -5.30 5.10
C ALA A 125 6.37 -4.63 6.42
N TYR A 126 7.49 -3.92 6.45
CA TYR A 126 8.00 -3.21 7.62
C TYR A 126 8.07 -1.72 7.34
N ALA A 127 7.47 -0.94 8.24
CA ALA A 127 7.55 0.51 8.23
C ALA A 127 8.67 0.94 9.18
N ARG A 128 9.74 1.53 8.62
CA ARG A 128 10.83 2.12 9.39
C ARG A 128 10.33 3.35 10.17
N GLU A 129 11.11 3.73 11.19
CA GLU A 129 10.84 4.94 11.96
C GLU A 129 10.69 6.17 11.03
N GLY A 130 9.69 7.00 11.31
CA GLY A 130 9.36 8.16 10.49
C GLY A 130 8.62 7.85 9.19
N ALA A 131 8.17 6.61 8.96
CA ALA A 131 7.22 6.29 7.91
C ALA A 131 5.85 6.94 8.18
N GLN A 132 5.18 7.38 7.13
CA GLN A 132 3.78 7.80 7.18
C GLN A 132 2.90 6.66 6.67
N ILE A 133 1.90 6.27 7.47
CA ILE A 133 0.95 5.21 7.14
C ILE A 133 -0.47 5.71 7.38
N TYR A 134 -1.44 5.05 6.74
CA TYR A 134 -2.85 5.33 6.97
C TYR A 134 -3.24 5.03 8.42
N ASP A 135 -4.00 5.92 9.05
CA ASP A 135 -4.55 5.71 10.39
C ASP A 135 -5.79 4.80 10.32
N GLY A 136 -5.61 3.53 10.69
CA GLY A 136 -6.66 2.51 10.67
C GLY A 136 -7.83 2.77 11.64
N HIS A 137 -7.74 3.78 12.51
CA HIS A 137 -8.81 4.17 13.42
C HIS A 137 -9.68 5.33 12.91
N GLN A 138 -9.28 5.98 11.81
CA GLN A 138 -10.10 7.02 11.20
C GLN A 138 -11.04 6.43 10.13
N PRO A 139 -12.30 6.88 10.10
CA PRO A 139 -13.20 6.53 9.00
C PRO A 139 -12.60 7.07 7.70
N GLY A 140 -12.44 6.17 6.73
CA GLY A 140 -11.96 6.48 5.38
C GLY A 140 -13.05 7.03 4.47
#